data_AF-A0A3D5DL11-F1
#
_entry.id   AF-A0A3D5DL11-F1
#
_cell.length_a   1.000
_cell.length_b   1.000
_cell.length_c   1.000
_cell.angle_alpha   90.00
_cell.angle_beta   90.00
_cell.angle_gamma   90.00
#
_symmetry.space_group_name_H-M   'P 1'
#
loop_
_entity.id
_entity.type
_entity.pdbx_description
1 polymer ?
#
loop_
_entity_poly.entity_id
_entity_poly.type
_entity_poly.pdbx_seq_one_letter_code
_entity_poly.pdbx_strand_id
1 'polypeptide(L)'
;MTITGTEAYEAMRTHHRILGEQLGQRVSAVTAAAAAGQPHEAAVAGLIAYLAGEILPHAAAEEATIYPAAAGLDGLAGTVSEMTAEHKILSDAAGRLAEPAAAADAVRRAEEIARLFAAHVAKENDILLPALLASDGADLPRLLAEMHHRTEQATTVDPAETVTASDPQATVLSLLLQAATALARAGQADRACRLAAAAWAALREPRPDLAVKVTAALHGLARHAGSAPAQEGSADGGPAAGSPASDPDLDVRDMPPARRHESIFAAWQALAPGAGFVLVNDHDPKPLRYQFEAEHPGQFTWDYIEAGPQTWRVRIGRPLAVTPSGAGETGGAEPAGEDGGREPDLDVRQLPHWRRHDAIFTAYRALQPGRGVVVVNDHDPLPLRYQFEAQHHGQFTWDYIEAGPGTWRVRIGRATA
;
A
#
# COMPACT_ATOMS: atom_id res chain seq x y z
N MET A 1 -10.67 -27.58 -29.42
CA MET A 1 -10.75 -29.00 -28.99
C MET A 1 -11.22 -28.99 -27.55
N THR A 2 -12.29 -29.73 -27.24
CA THR A 2 -12.75 -29.92 -25.85
C THR A 2 -11.82 -30.92 -25.17
N ILE A 3 -11.20 -30.50 -24.07
CA ILE A 3 -10.30 -31.33 -23.26
C ILE A 3 -11.11 -32.51 -22.68
N THR A 4 -10.55 -33.72 -22.70
CA THR A 4 -11.19 -34.91 -22.12
C THR A 4 -11.08 -34.92 -20.59
N GLY A 5 -11.91 -35.72 -19.91
CA GLY A 5 -11.84 -35.88 -18.45
C GLY A 5 -10.46 -36.36 -17.96
N THR A 6 -9.83 -37.29 -18.67
CA THR A 6 -8.49 -37.79 -18.34
C THR A 6 -7.42 -36.72 -18.53
N GLU A 7 -7.48 -35.93 -19.60
CA GLU A 7 -6.54 -34.81 -19.81
C GLU A 7 -6.73 -33.72 -18.74
N ALA A 8 -7.97 -33.44 -18.34
CA ALA A 8 -8.29 -32.52 -17.25
C ALA A 8 -7.70 -33.01 -15.91
N TYR A 9 -7.90 -34.30 -15.58
CA TYR A 9 -7.32 -34.94 -14.40
C TYR A 9 -5.78 -34.82 -14.35
N GLU A 10 -5.10 -35.14 -15.45
CA GLU A 10 -3.63 -35.05 -15.52
C GLU A 10 -3.12 -33.60 -15.47
N ALA A 11 -3.87 -32.65 -16.05
CA ALA A 11 -3.56 -31.23 -15.97
C ALA A 11 -3.60 -30.75 -14.51
N MET A 12 -4.61 -31.16 -13.73
CA MET A 12 -4.70 -30.80 -12.32
C MET A 12 -3.55 -31.39 -11.49
N ARG A 13 -3.23 -32.68 -11.69
CA ARG A 13 -2.09 -33.31 -11.01
C ARG A 13 -0.76 -32.62 -11.32
N THR A 14 -0.60 -32.19 -12.58
CA THR A 14 0.57 -31.41 -13.00
C THR A 14 0.62 -30.06 -12.30
N HIS A 15 -0.52 -29.37 -12.19
CA HIS A 15 -0.61 -28.10 -11.47
C HIS A 15 -0.27 -28.27 -9.99
N HIS A 16 -0.83 -29.26 -9.31
CA HIS A 16 -0.54 -29.60 -7.91
C HIS A 16 0.95 -29.89 -7.68
N ARG A 17 1.60 -30.63 -8.58
CA ARG A 17 3.04 -30.87 -8.52
C ARG A 17 3.84 -29.57 -8.60
N ILE A 18 3.50 -28.69 -9.55
CA ILE A 18 4.16 -27.38 -9.69
C ILE A 18 3.97 -26.55 -8.41
N LEU A 19 2.76 -26.55 -7.85
CA LEU A 19 2.47 -25.83 -6.62
C LEU A 19 3.34 -26.30 -5.45
N GLY A 20 3.45 -27.63 -5.28
CA GLY A 20 4.25 -28.26 -4.24
C GLY A 20 5.76 -28.04 -4.42
N GLU A 21 6.27 -28.10 -5.65
CA GLU A 21 7.69 -27.84 -5.95
C GLU A 21 8.08 -26.39 -5.61
N GLN A 22 7.25 -25.42 -6.00
CA GLN A 22 7.49 -24.00 -5.71
C GLN A 22 7.37 -23.68 -4.20
N LEU A 23 6.46 -24.36 -3.49
CA LEU A 23 6.37 -24.32 -2.03
C LEU A 23 7.67 -24.86 -1.40
N GLY A 24 8.11 -26.05 -1.83
CA GLY A 24 9.31 -26.72 -1.33
C GLY A 24 10.58 -25.90 -1.54
N GLN A 25 10.72 -25.21 -2.68
CA GLN A 25 11.84 -24.31 -2.95
C GLN A 25 11.91 -23.16 -1.93
N ARG A 26 10.76 -22.56 -1.59
CA ARG A 26 10.69 -21.45 -0.63
C ARG A 26 10.93 -21.91 0.80
N VAL A 27 10.39 -23.06 1.19
CA VAL A 27 10.69 -23.68 2.48
C VAL A 27 12.17 -23.99 2.59
N SER A 28 12.79 -24.53 1.54
CA SER A 28 14.23 -24.79 1.49
C SER A 28 15.06 -23.51 1.64
N ALA A 29 14.59 -22.38 1.10
CA ALA A 29 15.24 -21.08 1.29
C ALA A 29 15.21 -20.63 2.76
N VAL A 30 14.09 -20.83 3.47
CA VAL A 30 13.98 -20.54 4.91
C VAL A 30 14.96 -21.42 5.70
N THR A 31 14.99 -22.72 5.42
CA THR A 31 15.89 -23.67 6.07
C THR A 31 17.35 -23.37 5.81
N ALA A 32 17.71 -23.02 4.57
CA ALA A 32 19.08 -22.68 4.20
C ALA A 32 19.56 -21.39 4.90
N ALA A 33 18.72 -20.35 4.96
CA ALA A 33 19.05 -19.12 5.67
C ALA A 33 19.29 -19.38 7.17
N ALA A 34 18.39 -20.14 7.80
CA ALA A 34 18.51 -20.51 9.21
C ALA A 34 19.78 -21.34 9.49
N ALA A 35 20.07 -22.34 8.65
CA ALA A 35 21.26 -23.20 8.81
C ALA A 35 22.57 -22.42 8.63
N ALA A 36 22.58 -21.39 7.77
CA ALA A 36 23.73 -20.53 7.54
C ALA A 36 23.88 -19.41 8.60
N GLY A 37 22.98 -19.33 9.59
CA GLY A 37 22.93 -18.24 10.57
C GLY A 37 22.66 -16.87 9.94
N GLN A 38 22.07 -16.85 8.75
CA GLN A 38 21.72 -15.63 8.02
C GLN A 38 20.30 -15.17 8.40
N PRO A 39 19.96 -13.89 8.18
CA PRO A 39 18.58 -13.41 8.33
C PRO A 39 17.60 -14.23 7.46
N HIS A 40 16.61 -14.88 8.08
CA HIS A 40 15.64 -15.76 7.41
C HIS A 40 14.33 -15.05 7.04
N GLU A 41 14.13 -13.81 7.47
CA GLU A 41 12.86 -13.05 7.31
C GLU A 41 12.50 -12.83 5.84
N ALA A 42 13.50 -12.64 4.97
CA ALA A 42 13.30 -12.47 3.54
C ALA A 42 12.73 -13.75 2.89
N ALA A 43 13.27 -14.91 3.27
CA ALA A 43 12.81 -16.20 2.77
C ALA A 43 11.40 -16.52 3.30
N VAL A 44 11.13 -16.18 4.57
CA VAL A 44 9.80 -16.31 5.17
C VAL A 44 8.78 -15.43 4.44
N ALA A 45 9.12 -14.18 4.13
CA ALA A 45 8.26 -13.29 3.36
C ALA A 45 7.96 -13.84 1.96
N GLY A 46 8.97 -14.42 1.27
CA GLY A 46 8.79 -15.07 -0.02
C GLY A 46 7.87 -16.31 0.04
N LEU A 47 7.93 -17.07 1.13
CA LEU A 47 7.03 -18.19 1.40
C LEU A 47 5.60 -17.71 1.64
N ILE A 48 5.40 -16.68 2.47
CA ILE A 48 4.08 -16.10 2.74
C ILE A 48 3.45 -15.54 1.46
N ALA A 49 4.22 -14.80 0.65
CA ALA A 49 3.72 -14.24 -0.60
C ALA A 49 3.22 -15.34 -1.56
N TYR A 50 3.92 -16.47 -1.62
CA TYR A 50 3.51 -17.61 -2.43
C TYR A 50 2.27 -18.32 -1.89
N LEU A 51 2.19 -18.49 -0.57
CA LEU A 51 0.99 -19.04 0.08
C LEU A 51 -0.24 -18.18 -0.23
N ALA A 52 -0.11 -16.86 -0.09
CA ALA A 52 -1.20 -15.91 -0.31
C ALA A 52 -1.56 -15.71 -1.80
N GLY A 53 -0.59 -15.80 -2.70
CA GLY A 53 -0.79 -15.53 -4.13
C GLY A 53 -1.22 -16.76 -4.94
N GLU A 54 -0.83 -17.96 -4.52
CA GLU A 54 -0.99 -19.17 -5.33
C GLU A 54 -1.80 -20.24 -4.58
N ILE A 55 -1.36 -20.63 -3.37
CA ILE A 55 -1.95 -21.77 -2.66
C ILE A 55 -3.34 -21.46 -2.08
N LEU A 56 -3.51 -20.35 -1.36
CA LEU A 56 -4.81 -20.02 -0.74
C LEU A 56 -5.88 -19.67 -1.80
N PRO A 57 -5.57 -18.94 -2.90
CA PRO A 57 -6.51 -18.74 -3.99
C PRO A 57 -6.90 -20.04 -4.71
N HIS A 58 -5.96 -20.97 -4.89
CA HIS A 58 -6.22 -22.31 -5.43
C HIS A 58 -7.19 -23.09 -4.53
N ALA A 59 -6.90 -23.17 -3.22
CA ALA A 59 -7.75 -23.78 -2.21
C ALA A 59 -9.19 -23.22 -2.20
N ALA A 60 -9.32 -21.89 -2.28
CA ALA A 60 -10.62 -21.24 -2.34
C ALA A 60 -11.39 -21.57 -3.63
N ALA A 61 -10.68 -21.70 -4.76
CA ALA A 61 -11.30 -22.08 -6.02
C ALA A 61 -11.80 -23.53 -6.00
N GLU A 62 -11.08 -24.44 -5.33
CA GLU A 62 -11.51 -25.83 -5.11
C GLU A 62 -12.77 -25.93 -4.26
N GLU A 63 -12.82 -25.17 -3.16
CA GLU A 63 -14.01 -25.05 -2.30
C GLU A 63 -15.24 -24.53 -3.06
N ALA A 64 -15.04 -23.66 -4.04
CA ALA A 64 -16.11 -23.12 -4.86
C ALA A 64 -16.53 -24.03 -6.03
N THR A 65 -15.74 -25.05 -6.38
CA THR A 65 -15.93 -25.83 -7.62
C THR A 65 -15.89 -27.34 -7.41
N ILE A 66 -14.71 -27.89 -7.14
CA ILE A 66 -14.43 -29.32 -7.03
C ILE A 66 -15.11 -29.92 -5.81
N TYR A 67 -15.06 -29.24 -4.67
CA TYR A 67 -15.57 -29.77 -3.40
C TYR A 67 -17.09 -29.93 -3.37
N PRO A 68 -17.91 -28.96 -3.86
CA PRO A 68 -19.35 -29.17 -3.98
C PRO A 68 -19.72 -30.35 -4.87
N ALA A 69 -19.00 -30.54 -5.98
CA ALA A 69 -19.22 -31.68 -6.88
C ALA A 69 -18.84 -33.02 -6.18
N ALA A 70 -17.70 -33.05 -5.50
CA ALA A 70 -17.23 -34.25 -4.79
C ALA A 70 -18.11 -34.60 -3.59
N ALA A 71 -18.61 -33.61 -2.84
CA ALA A 71 -19.49 -33.81 -1.69
C ALA A 71 -20.85 -34.42 -2.08
N GLY A 72 -21.27 -34.27 -3.34
CA GLY A 72 -22.46 -34.89 -3.89
C GLY A 72 -22.28 -36.38 -4.23
N LEU A 73 -21.06 -36.92 -4.17
CA LEU A 73 -20.78 -38.34 -4.40
C LEU A 73 -20.86 -39.13 -3.09
N ASP A 74 -21.39 -40.35 -3.17
CA ASP A 74 -21.54 -41.23 -2.02
C ASP A 74 -20.19 -41.51 -1.34
N GLY A 75 -20.13 -41.25 -0.04
CA GLY A 75 -18.94 -41.53 0.79
C GLY A 75 -17.87 -40.44 0.83
N LEU A 76 -17.98 -39.35 0.06
CA LEU A 76 -16.95 -38.30 0.01
C LEU A 76 -17.24 -37.03 0.82
N ALA A 77 -18.48 -36.84 1.29
CA ALA A 77 -18.85 -35.65 2.08
C ALA A 77 -17.98 -35.47 3.34
N GLY A 78 -17.61 -36.56 4.01
CA GLY A 78 -16.70 -36.53 5.17
C GLY A 78 -15.29 -36.08 4.79
N THR A 79 -14.74 -36.62 3.70
CA THR A 79 -13.43 -36.22 3.18
C THR A 79 -13.43 -34.76 2.77
N VAL A 80 -14.44 -34.28 2.04
CA VAL A 80 -14.53 -32.85 1.67
C VAL A 80 -14.57 -31.95 2.91
N SER A 81 -15.32 -32.31 3.95
CA SER A 81 -15.33 -31.55 5.20
C SER A 81 -13.96 -31.51 5.88
N GLU A 82 -13.19 -32.59 5.82
CA GLU A 82 -11.81 -32.64 6.32
C GLU A 82 -10.91 -31.71 5.49
N MET A 83 -11.03 -31.74 4.16
CA MET A 83 -10.25 -30.90 3.26
C MET A 83 -10.49 -29.40 3.48
N THR A 84 -11.75 -28.97 3.61
CA THR A 84 -12.08 -27.58 3.97
C THR A 84 -11.54 -27.18 5.34
N ALA A 85 -11.54 -28.10 6.32
CA ALA A 85 -10.93 -27.83 7.62
C ALA A 85 -9.40 -27.67 7.51
N GLU A 86 -8.74 -28.45 6.66
CA GLU A 86 -7.30 -28.32 6.40
C GLU A 86 -6.93 -27.02 5.69
N HIS A 87 -7.75 -26.52 4.76
CA HIS A 87 -7.54 -25.19 4.18
C HIS A 87 -7.52 -24.10 5.24
N LYS A 88 -8.43 -24.17 6.22
CA LYS A 88 -8.41 -23.25 7.36
C LYS A 88 -7.13 -23.39 8.19
N ILE A 89 -6.69 -24.62 8.47
CA ILE A 89 -5.44 -24.87 9.20
C ILE A 89 -4.24 -24.31 8.43
N LEU A 90 -4.22 -24.46 7.10
CA LEU A 90 -3.17 -23.94 6.22
C LEU A 90 -3.14 -22.40 6.20
N SER A 91 -4.31 -21.76 6.12
CA SER A 91 -4.45 -20.31 6.25
C SER A 91 -3.97 -19.80 7.62
N ASP A 92 -4.38 -20.46 8.70
CA ASP A 92 -3.95 -20.10 10.05
C ASP A 92 -2.43 -20.32 10.23
N ALA A 93 -1.87 -21.36 9.63
CA ALA A 93 -0.44 -21.63 9.63
C ALA A 93 0.34 -20.55 8.86
N ALA A 94 -0.18 -20.09 7.71
CA ALA A 94 0.39 -18.97 6.96
C ALA A 94 0.37 -17.66 7.78
N GLY A 95 -0.73 -17.40 8.51
CA GLY A 95 -0.80 -16.27 9.44
C GLY A 95 0.24 -16.37 10.57
N ARG A 96 0.36 -17.55 11.21
CA ARG A 96 1.41 -17.79 12.21
C ARG A 96 2.82 -17.63 11.64
N LEU A 97 3.05 -17.97 10.38
CA LEU A 97 4.36 -17.81 9.75
C LEU A 97 4.79 -16.33 9.63
N ALA A 98 3.83 -15.40 9.56
CA ALA A 98 4.09 -13.96 9.50
C ALA A 98 4.52 -13.34 10.84
N GLU A 99 4.31 -14.05 11.95
CA GLU A 99 4.70 -13.58 13.27
C GLU A 99 6.21 -13.65 13.49
N PRO A 100 6.82 -12.67 14.20
CA PRO A 100 8.24 -12.71 14.54
C PRO A 100 8.61 -14.02 15.26
N ALA A 101 9.64 -14.71 14.77
CA ALA A 101 10.09 -15.98 15.31
C ALA A 101 11.60 -16.17 15.17
N ALA A 102 12.19 -16.88 16.13
CA ALA A 102 13.57 -17.36 16.00
C ALA A 102 13.70 -18.29 14.78
N ALA A 103 14.91 -18.37 14.21
CA ALA A 103 15.17 -19.14 12.98
C ALA A 103 14.67 -20.60 13.06
N ALA A 104 14.89 -21.28 14.19
CA ALA A 104 14.43 -22.66 14.39
C ALA A 104 12.89 -22.79 14.34
N ASP A 105 12.16 -21.83 14.91
CA ASP A 105 10.70 -21.82 14.87
C ASP A 105 10.15 -21.49 13.48
N ALA A 106 10.79 -20.56 12.76
CA ALA A 106 10.41 -20.23 11.39
C ALA A 106 10.56 -21.44 10.46
N VAL A 107 11.68 -22.18 10.56
CA VAL A 107 11.89 -23.43 9.82
C VAL A 107 10.82 -24.46 10.16
N ARG A 108 10.56 -24.69 11.45
CA ARG A 108 9.54 -25.64 11.88
C ARG A 108 8.16 -25.31 11.31
N ARG A 109 7.75 -24.03 11.36
CA ARG A 109 6.47 -23.56 10.78
C ARG A 109 6.43 -23.76 9.26
N ALA A 110 7.50 -23.41 8.55
CA ALA A 110 7.60 -23.56 7.11
C ALA A 110 7.49 -25.04 6.67
N GLU A 111 8.20 -25.94 7.36
CA GLU A 111 8.12 -27.37 7.07
C GLU A 111 6.77 -27.99 7.42
N GLU A 112 6.12 -27.53 8.49
CA GLU A 112 4.77 -27.95 8.86
C GLU A 112 3.76 -27.63 7.75
N ILE A 113 3.83 -26.43 7.19
CA ILE A 113 3.02 -26.02 6.03
C ILE A 113 3.27 -26.94 4.82
N ALA A 114 4.53 -27.23 4.50
CA ALA A 114 4.86 -28.11 3.38
C ALA A 114 4.29 -29.53 3.56
N ARG A 115 4.43 -30.08 4.77
CA ARG A 115 3.89 -31.42 5.10
C ARG A 115 2.37 -31.45 5.02
N LEU A 116 1.71 -30.42 5.57
CA LEU A 116 0.25 -30.30 5.51
C LEU A 116 -0.23 -30.21 4.05
N PHE A 117 0.35 -29.33 3.25
CA PHE A 117 -0.02 -29.16 1.84
C PHE A 117 0.20 -30.44 1.03
N ALA A 118 1.32 -31.15 1.24
CA ALA A 118 1.58 -32.40 0.54
C ALA A 118 0.57 -33.50 0.89
N ALA A 119 0.22 -33.65 2.17
CA ALA A 119 -0.80 -34.62 2.60
C ALA A 119 -2.19 -34.26 2.08
N HIS A 120 -2.50 -32.96 2.03
CA HIS A 120 -3.73 -32.41 1.50
C HIS A 120 -3.88 -32.74 0.00
N VAL A 121 -2.92 -32.31 -0.82
CA VAL A 121 -2.91 -32.55 -2.28
C VAL A 121 -2.97 -34.04 -2.62
N ALA A 122 -2.37 -34.92 -1.81
CA ALA A 122 -2.47 -36.35 -2.01
C ALA A 122 -3.92 -36.86 -1.93
N LYS A 123 -4.72 -36.36 -0.99
CA LYS A 123 -6.14 -36.72 -0.89
C LYS A 123 -6.94 -36.24 -2.09
N GLU A 124 -6.63 -35.08 -2.65
CA GLU A 124 -7.30 -34.59 -3.86
C GLU A 124 -6.94 -35.46 -5.05
N ASN A 125 -5.65 -35.70 -5.24
CA ASN A 125 -5.11 -36.43 -6.38
C ASN A 125 -5.50 -37.91 -6.40
N ASP A 126 -5.62 -38.54 -5.23
CA ASP A 126 -5.77 -39.98 -5.12
C ASP A 126 -7.18 -40.40 -4.66
N ILE A 127 -8.01 -39.47 -4.15
CA ILE A 127 -9.38 -39.75 -3.69
C ILE A 127 -10.41 -38.92 -4.46
N LEU A 128 -10.33 -37.59 -4.40
CA LEU A 128 -11.42 -36.74 -4.93
C LEU A 128 -11.45 -36.72 -6.46
N LEU A 129 -10.31 -36.43 -7.10
CA LEU A 129 -10.23 -36.29 -8.55
C LEU A 129 -10.53 -37.61 -9.29
N PRO A 130 -10.03 -38.79 -8.86
CA PRO A 130 -10.40 -40.06 -9.49
C PRO A 130 -11.89 -40.38 -9.37
N ALA A 131 -12.52 -40.06 -8.23
CA ALA A 131 -13.94 -40.28 -8.03
C ALA A 131 -14.81 -39.37 -8.91
N LEU A 132 -14.41 -38.10 -9.09
CA LEU A 132 -15.05 -37.20 -10.03
C LEU A 132 -14.89 -37.64 -11.48
N LEU A 133 -13.70 -38.11 -11.85
CA LEU A 133 -13.43 -38.64 -13.20
C LEU A 133 -14.27 -39.88 -13.53
N ALA A 134 -14.51 -40.74 -12.53
CA ALA A 134 -15.30 -41.97 -12.68
C ALA A 134 -16.82 -41.74 -12.63
N SER A 135 -17.27 -40.54 -12.25
CA SER A 135 -18.70 -40.22 -12.09
C SER A 135 -19.30 -39.69 -13.39
N ASP A 136 -20.40 -40.32 -13.83
CA ASP A 136 -21.19 -39.84 -14.99
C ASP A 136 -21.88 -38.49 -14.73
N GLY A 137 -21.98 -38.07 -13.46
CA GLY A 137 -22.63 -36.83 -13.04
C GLY A 137 -21.70 -35.61 -12.96
N ALA A 138 -20.38 -35.80 -13.10
CA ALA A 138 -19.39 -34.72 -12.94
C ALA A 138 -18.67 -34.43 -14.26
N ASP A 139 -18.76 -33.17 -14.72
CA ASP A 139 -17.98 -32.68 -15.86
C ASP A 139 -16.66 -32.07 -15.35
N LEU A 140 -15.66 -32.94 -15.14
CA LEU A 140 -14.35 -32.53 -14.61
C LEU A 140 -13.66 -31.45 -15.48
N PRO A 141 -13.62 -31.53 -16.83
CA PRO A 141 -13.08 -30.45 -17.66
C PRO A 141 -13.76 -29.10 -17.41
N ARG A 142 -15.09 -29.07 -17.30
CA ARG A 142 -15.83 -27.83 -17.01
C ARG A 142 -15.53 -27.31 -15.60
N LEU A 143 -15.44 -28.19 -14.60
CA LEU A 143 -15.11 -27.80 -13.23
C LEU A 143 -13.72 -27.18 -13.14
N LEU A 144 -12.72 -27.76 -13.80
CA LEU A 144 -11.37 -27.20 -13.82
C LEU A 144 -11.27 -25.89 -14.60
N ALA A 145 -12.01 -25.75 -15.70
CA ALA A 145 -12.07 -24.49 -16.43
C ALA A 145 -12.65 -23.36 -15.58
N GLU A 146 -13.72 -23.65 -14.83
CA GLU A 146 -14.31 -22.70 -13.87
C GLU A 146 -13.35 -22.40 -12.71
N MET A 147 -12.67 -23.42 -12.18
CA MET A 147 -11.68 -23.23 -11.13
C MET A 147 -10.53 -22.35 -11.61
N HIS A 148 -9.98 -22.62 -12.79
CA HIS A 148 -8.92 -21.81 -13.39
C HIS A 148 -9.36 -20.36 -13.59
N HIS A 149 -10.58 -20.15 -14.11
CA HIS A 149 -11.13 -18.80 -14.22
C HIS A 149 -11.27 -18.10 -12.87
N ARG A 150 -11.63 -18.83 -11.81
CA ARG A 150 -11.73 -18.31 -10.44
C ARG A 150 -10.40 -18.04 -9.79
N THR A 151 -9.38 -18.87 -10.04
CA THR A 151 -8.02 -18.62 -9.53
C THR A 151 -7.40 -17.46 -10.28
N GLU A 152 -7.54 -17.40 -11.61
CA GLU A 152 -7.16 -16.23 -12.40
C GLU A 152 -7.89 -15.00 -11.93
N GLN A 153 -9.19 -15.09 -11.68
CA GLN A 153 -9.95 -14.04 -11.02
C GLN A 153 -9.36 -13.75 -9.65
N ALA A 154 -9.19 -14.66 -8.70
CA ALA A 154 -8.61 -14.35 -7.39
C ALA A 154 -7.18 -13.75 -7.43
N THR A 155 -6.40 -14.06 -8.47
CA THR A 155 -5.07 -13.48 -8.73
C THR A 155 -5.14 -12.15 -9.53
N THR A 156 -6.25 -11.87 -10.22
CA THR A 156 -6.49 -10.64 -11.03
C THR A 156 -7.59 -9.70 -10.48
N VAL A 157 -8.37 -10.18 -9.52
CA VAL A 157 -9.50 -9.58 -8.82
C VAL A 157 -8.96 -9.11 -7.49
N ASP A 158 -9.16 -7.81 -7.27
CA ASP A 158 -8.96 -7.16 -5.98
C ASP A 158 -9.63 -8.01 -4.87
N PRO A 159 -9.06 -8.15 -3.65
CA PRO A 159 -9.54 -9.02 -2.55
C PRO A 159 -10.96 -8.76 -2.01
N ALA A 160 -11.80 -8.09 -2.78
CA ALA A 160 -12.95 -7.34 -2.36
C ALA A 160 -14.29 -7.97 -2.77
N GLU A 161 -14.31 -9.20 -3.30
CA GLU A 161 -15.56 -9.88 -3.71
C GLU A 161 -15.94 -11.16 -2.95
N THR A 162 -15.21 -11.59 -1.92
CA THR A 162 -15.68 -12.71 -1.05
C THR A 162 -15.70 -12.32 0.43
N VAL A 163 -16.77 -11.68 0.89
CA VAL A 163 -17.04 -11.54 2.33
C VAL A 163 -18.54 -11.65 2.61
N THR A 164 -18.98 -12.79 3.15
CA THR A 164 -20.16 -12.83 4.02
C THR A 164 -19.71 -12.59 5.47
N ALA A 165 -20.15 -11.47 6.03
CA ALA A 165 -20.07 -10.93 7.41
C ALA A 165 -19.19 -11.71 8.44
N SER A 166 -18.22 -11.10 9.14
CA SER A 166 -18.39 -9.88 9.93
C SER A 166 -17.03 -9.23 10.25
N ASP A 167 -16.50 -8.43 9.34
CA ASP A 167 -15.57 -7.38 9.70
C ASP A 167 -15.89 -6.09 8.94
N PRO A 168 -16.69 -5.20 9.54
CA PRO A 168 -17.07 -3.93 8.94
C PRO A 168 -15.86 -3.09 8.53
N GLN A 169 -14.74 -3.15 9.26
CA GLN A 169 -13.52 -2.42 8.91
C GLN A 169 -12.84 -3.02 7.68
N ALA A 170 -12.77 -4.34 7.57
CA ALA A 170 -12.27 -5.00 6.36
C ALA A 170 -13.17 -4.74 5.14
N THR A 171 -14.50 -4.73 5.33
CA THR A 171 -15.45 -4.41 4.27
C THR A 171 -15.30 -2.97 3.80
N VAL A 172 -15.27 -2.01 4.73
CA VAL A 172 -15.05 -0.60 4.40
C VAL A 172 -13.69 -0.40 3.73
N LEU A 173 -12.65 -1.09 4.21
CA LEU A 173 -11.33 -1.02 3.58
C LEU A 173 -11.36 -1.57 2.16
N SER A 174 -12.01 -2.71 1.94
CA SER A 174 -12.12 -3.31 0.61
C SER A 174 -12.83 -2.38 -0.37
N LEU A 175 -13.92 -1.73 0.08
CA LEU A 175 -14.62 -0.71 -0.71
C LEU A 175 -13.74 0.52 -0.98
N LEU A 176 -12.94 0.95 0.00
CA LEU A 176 -11.98 2.05 -0.17
C LEU A 176 -10.89 1.71 -1.19
N LEU A 177 -10.35 0.50 -1.14
CA LEU A 177 -9.32 0.04 -2.08
C LEU A 177 -9.89 -0.13 -3.50
N GLN A 178 -11.10 -0.66 -3.64
CA GLN A 178 -11.81 -0.69 -4.94
C GLN A 178 -12.01 0.74 -5.51
N ALA A 179 -12.45 1.69 -4.68
CA ALA A 179 -12.62 3.08 -5.08
C ALA A 179 -11.29 3.73 -5.48
N ALA A 180 -10.19 3.41 -4.77
CA ALA A 180 -8.86 3.83 -5.15
C ALA A 180 -8.43 3.22 -6.50
N THR A 181 -8.69 1.94 -6.75
CA THR A 181 -8.41 1.29 -8.04
C THR A 181 -9.21 1.95 -9.19
N ALA A 182 -10.49 2.27 -8.96
CA ALA A 182 -11.30 2.98 -9.94
C ALA A 182 -10.77 4.39 -10.23
N LEU A 183 -10.35 5.13 -9.19
CA LEU A 183 -9.70 6.44 -9.33
C LEU A 183 -8.40 6.34 -10.15
N ALA A 184 -7.59 5.31 -9.90
CA ALA A 184 -6.35 5.10 -10.65
C ALA A 184 -6.62 4.83 -12.14
N ARG A 185 -7.61 3.99 -12.47
CA ARG A 185 -8.04 3.74 -13.85
C ARG A 185 -8.62 4.98 -14.52
N ALA A 186 -9.22 5.89 -13.75
CA ALA A 186 -9.72 7.18 -14.23
C ALA A 186 -8.62 8.25 -14.38
N GLY A 187 -7.34 7.88 -14.31
CA GLY A 187 -6.21 8.80 -14.46
C GLY A 187 -5.84 9.57 -13.19
N GLN A 188 -6.46 9.26 -12.04
CA GLN A 188 -6.17 9.88 -10.74
C GLN A 188 -5.35 8.97 -9.83
N ALA A 189 -4.39 8.25 -10.40
CA ALA A 189 -3.61 7.24 -9.68
C ALA A 189 -2.83 7.81 -8.49
N ASP A 190 -2.36 9.05 -8.58
CA ASP A 190 -1.72 9.72 -7.44
C ASP A 190 -2.68 9.96 -6.26
N ARG A 191 -3.94 10.28 -6.54
CA ARG A 191 -4.99 10.45 -5.52
C ARG A 191 -5.38 9.10 -4.90
N ALA A 192 -5.44 8.06 -5.73
CA ALA A 192 -5.69 6.69 -5.29
C ALA A 192 -4.61 6.18 -4.33
N CYS A 193 -3.33 6.35 -4.68
CA CYS A 193 -2.23 5.95 -3.81
C CYS A 193 -2.23 6.73 -2.48
N ARG A 194 -2.51 8.04 -2.48
CA ARG A 194 -2.63 8.82 -1.23
C ARG A 194 -3.75 8.30 -0.32
N LEU A 195 -4.90 7.95 -0.88
CA LEU A 195 -6.02 7.39 -0.11
C LEU A 195 -5.67 6.04 0.51
N ALA A 196 -5.02 5.17 -0.26
CA ALA A 196 -4.55 3.88 0.25
C ALA A 196 -3.47 4.09 1.34
N ALA A 197 -2.47 4.95 1.14
CA ALA A 197 -1.45 5.22 2.16
C ALA A 197 -2.03 5.79 3.46
N ALA A 198 -3.03 6.67 3.37
CA ALA A 198 -3.74 7.17 4.55
C ALA A 198 -4.50 6.06 5.30
N ALA A 199 -5.16 5.16 4.57
CA ALA A 199 -5.81 3.99 5.17
C ALA A 199 -4.80 3.06 5.85
N TRP A 200 -3.63 2.84 5.24
CA TRP A 200 -2.54 2.06 5.82
C TRP A 200 -2.07 2.66 7.15
N ALA A 201 -1.81 3.97 7.18
CA ALA A 201 -1.33 4.67 8.37
C ALA A 201 -2.32 4.59 9.55
N ALA A 202 -3.62 4.61 9.25
CA ALA A 202 -4.67 4.45 10.25
C ALA A 202 -4.82 3.01 10.77
N LEU A 203 -4.43 2.01 9.97
CA LEU A 203 -4.64 0.59 10.27
C LEU A 203 -3.40 -0.13 10.80
N ARG A 204 -2.18 0.37 10.56
CA ARG A 204 -0.92 -0.34 10.88
C ARG A 204 -0.79 -0.80 12.33
N GLU A 205 -1.31 -0.01 13.28
CA GLU A 205 -1.27 -0.31 14.71
C GLU A 205 -2.53 -1.06 15.18
N PRO A 206 -3.77 -0.61 14.87
CA PRO A 206 -4.96 -1.27 15.40
C PRO A 206 -5.39 -2.53 14.64
N ARG A 207 -5.03 -2.65 13.34
CA ARG A 207 -5.43 -3.73 12.43
C ARG A 207 -4.30 -4.05 11.43
N PRO A 208 -3.14 -4.55 11.90
CA PRO A 208 -1.99 -4.84 11.05
C PRO A 208 -2.32 -5.84 9.93
N ASP A 209 -3.26 -6.75 10.17
CA ASP A 209 -3.83 -7.68 9.19
C ASP A 209 -4.43 -6.97 7.97
N LEU A 210 -5.11 -5.84 8.20
CA LEU A 210 -5.69 -5.02 7.15
C LEU A 210 -4.65 -4.10 6.51
N ALA A 211 -3.69 -3.58 7.29
CA ALA A 211 -2.61 -2.74 6.77
C ALA A 211 -1.76 -3.49 5.72
N VAL A 212 -1.50 -4.79 5.90
CA VAL A 212 -0.82 -5.62 4.89
C VAL A 212 -1.58 -5.64 3.55
N LYS A 213 -2.92 -5.72 3.59
CA LYS A 213 -3.75 -5.64 2.37
C LYS A 213 -3.61 -4.30 1.66
N VAL A 214 -3.50 -3.21 2.43
CA VAL A 214 -3.29 -1.87 1.87
C VAL A 214 -1.90 -1.73 1.23
N THR A 215 -0.87 -2.32 1.83
CA THR A 215 0.48 -2.36 1.24
C THR A 215 0.45 -3.03 -0.13
N ALA A 216 -0.22 -4.18 -0.26
CA ALA A 216 -0.36 -4.87 -1.54
C ALA A 216 -1.08 -4.02 -2.59
N ALA A 217 -2.19 -3.38 -2.21
CA ALA A 217 -2.95 -2.49 -3.09
C ALA A 217 -2.15 -1.27 -3.56
N LEU A 218 -1.37 -0.64 -2.67
CA LEU A 218 -0.50 0.50 -3.00
C LEU A 218 0.48 0.20 -4.14
N HIS A 219 1.07 -1.00 -4.15
CA HIS A 219 1.97 -1.43 -5.22
C HIS A 219 1.24 -1.57 -6.56
N GLY A 220 -0.01 -2.05 -6.55
CA GLY A 220 -0.85 -2.14 -7.76
C GLY A 220 -1.28 -0.78 -8.30
N LEU A 221 -1.67 0.14 -7.41
CA LEU A 221 -2.09 1.50 -7.77
C LEU A 221 -0.93 2.32 -8.35
N ALA A 222 0.27 2.20 -7.78
CA ALA A 222 1.44 2.94 -8.23
C ALA A 222 1.85 2.60 -9.67
N ARG A 223 1.60 1.37 -10.14
CA ARG A 223 1.87 0.96 -11.53
C ARG A 223 0.99 1.69 -12.57
N HIS A 224 -0.18 2.18 -12.16
CA HIS A 224 -1.09 2.93 -13.03
C HIS A 224 -0.81 4.44 -13.03
N ALA A 225 0.04 4.89 -12.10
CA ALA A 225 0.46 6.27 -11.99
C ALA A 225 1.71 6.47 -12.86
N GLY A 226 1.53 6.46 -14.19
CA GLY A 226 2.60 6.45 -15.19
C GLY A 226 3.81 7.34 -14.87
N SER A 227 4.99 6.85 -15.25
CA SER A 227 6.28 7.52 -15.09
C SER A 227 6.41 8.70 -16.07
N ALA A 228 5.79 9.84 -15.76
CA ALA A 228 6.15 11.10 -16.40
C ALA A 228 7.16 11.83 -15.50
N PRO A 229 8.37 12.15 -15.97
CA PRO A 229 9.26 13.03 -15.24
C PRO A 229 8.65 14.44 -15.29
N ALA A 230 8.36 15.01 -14.13
CA ALA A 230 8.17 16.47 -14.05
C ALA A 230 9.56 17.11 -14.24
N GLN A 231 9.97 17.28 -15.49
CA GLN A 231 10.97 18.27 -15.86
C GLN A 231 10.25 19.60 -16.12
N GLU A 232 10.47 20.57 -15.25
CA GLU A 232 10.59 21.96 -15.66
C GLU A 232 11.93 22.48 -15.16
N GLY A 233 12.87 22.69 -16.10
CA GLY A 233 14.02 23.59 -15.92
C GLY A 233 13.53 25.04 -15.84
N SER A 234 14.32 26.03 -15.41
CA SER A 234 15.74 26.21 -15.64
C SER A 234 16.34 27.22 -14.65
N ALA A 235 17.60 26.97 -14.31
CA ALA A 235 18.71 27.90 -14.18
C ALA A 235 18.44 29.32 -13.61
N ASP A 236 18.97 29.55 -12.40
CA ASP A 236 19.94 30.65 -12.23
C ASP A 236 21.01 30.24 -11.20
N GLY A 237 22.27 30.60 -11.49
CA GLY A 237 23.46 30.16 -10.77
C GLY A 237 23.88 31.14 -9.67
N GLY A 238 24.10 30.62 -8.46
CA GLY A 238 24.74 31.31 -7.33
C GLY A 238 25.18 30.30 -6.25
N PRO A 239 26.29 30.52 -5.53
CA PRO A 239 27.16 29.42 -5.08
C PRO A 239 26.69 28.68 -3.83
N ALA A 240 26.98 27.37 -3.89
CA ALA A 240 26.88 26.28 -2.92
C ALA A 240 26.79 26.61 -1.40
N ALA A 241 25.75 26.07 -0.79
CA ALA A 241 25.81 25.50 0.55
C ALA A 241 25.35 24.02 0.47
N GLY A 242 26.33 23.12 0.42
CA GLY A 242 26.15 21.66 0.37
C GLY A 242 26.02 21.09 -1.05
N SER A 243 27.12 20.67 -1.66
CA SER A 243 27.09 20.02 -2.97
C SER A 243 26.26 18.72 -2.94
N PRO A 244 25.42 18.42 -3.96
CA PRO A 244 24.73 17.13 -4.11
C PRO A 244 25.65 15.93 -4.32
N ALA A 245 26.98 16.14 -4.32
CA ALA A 245 28.01 15.13 -4.51
C ALA A 245 28.42 14.40 -3.22
N SER A 246 27.88 14.76 -2.04
CA SER A 246 28.27 14.15 -0.75
C SER A 246 27.17 13.34 -0.06
N ASP A 247 25.95 13.31 -0.60
CA ASP A 247 24.87 12.53 0.00
C ASP A 247 25.16 11.03 -0.25
N PRO A 248 25.20 10.19 0.81
CA PRO A 248 25.54 8.78 0.64
C PRO A 248 24.47 8.05 -0.16
N ASP A 249 24.89 7.15 -1.05
CA ASP A 249 23.97 6.21 -1.70
C ASP A 249 23.51 5.17 -0.67
N LEU A 250 22.19 5.01 -0.53
CA LEU A 250 21.54 3.87 0.13
C LEU A 250 21.01 2.95 -0.96
N ASP A 251 21.83 1.99 -1.39
CA ASP A 251 21.43 0.99 -2.38
C ASP A 251 20.66 -0.15 -1.72
N VAL A 252 19.38 -0.24 -2.06
CA VAL A 252 18.47 -1.21 -1.47
C VAL A 252 18.14 -2.38 -2.41
N ARG A 253 18.73 -2.42 -3.61
CA ARG A 253 18.43 -3.46 -4.63
C ARG A 253 18.74 -4.86 -4.11
N ASP A 254 19.85 -5.00 -3.42
CA ASP A 254 20.28 -6.27 -2.81
C ASP A 254 19.75 -6.45 -1.38
N MET A 255 19.00 -5.47 -0.86
CA MET A 255 18.39 -5.56 0.46
C MET A 255 17.04 -6.30 0.38
N PRO A 256 16.74 -7.17 1.35
CA PRO A 256 15.41 -7.77 1.48
C PRO A 256 14.30 -6.71 1.55
N PRO A 257 13.16 -6.87 0.84
CA PRO A 257 12.08 -5.88 0.77
C PRO A 257 11.60 -5.33 2.14
N ALA A 258 11.57 -6.18 3.16
CA ALA A 258 11.21 -5.80 4.53
C ALA A 258 12.23 -4.85 5.19
N ARG A 259 13.54 -5.06 4.94
CA ARG A 259 14.62 -4.19 5.44
C ARG A 259 14.80 -2.93 4.63
N ARG A 260 14.33 -2.89 3.38
CA ARG A 260 14.39 -1.68 2.55
C ARG A 260 13.68 -0.54 3.27
N HIS A 261 12.41 -0.73 3.65
CA HIS A 261 11.63 0.30 4.35
C HIS A 261 12.27 0.69 5.68
N GLU A 262 12.60 -0.26 6.54
CA GLU A 262 13.24 0.01 7.84
C GLU A 262 14.54 0.82 7.68
N SER A 263 15.42 0.43 6.76
CA SER A 263 16.71 1.09 6.53
C SER A 263 16.53 2.49 5.96
N ILE A 264 15.57 2.69 5.06
CA ILE A 264 15.25 3.99 4.46
C ILE A 264 14.70 4.94 5.52
N PHE A 265 13.75 4.49 6.34
CA PHE A 265 13.19 5.32 7.41
C PHE A 265 14.22 5.59 8.51
N ALA A 266 15.03 4.60 8.89
CA ALA A 266 16.12 4.79 9.85
C ALA A 266 17.17 5.79 9.33
N ALA A 267 17.59 5.66 8.07
CA ALA A 267 18.50 6.59 7.42
C ALA A 267 17.92 8.01 7.40
N TRP A 268 16.65 8.17 7.03
CA TRP A 268 15.98 9.46 7.04
C TRP A 268 15.83 10.07 8.43
N GLN A 269 15.46 9.26 9.44
CA GLN A 269 15.33 9.71 10.82
C GLN A 269 16.65 10.22 11.41
N ALA A 270 17.77 9.62 10.98
CA ALA A 270 19.12 10.00 11.38
C ALA A 270 19.65 11.27 10.69
N LEU A 271 18.96 11.80 9.66
CA LEU A 271 19.43 12.99 8.94
C LEU A 271 19.38 14.25 9.82
N ALA A 272 20.42 15.08 9.70
CA ALA A 272 20.38 16.46 10.14
C ALA A 272 19.50 17.30 9.19
N PRO A 273 18.91 18.43 9.66
CA PRO A 273 18.19 19.34 8.77
C PRO A 273 19.07 19.80 7.59
N GLY A 274 18.52 19.75 6.37
CA GLY A 274 19.23 20.05 5.12
C GLY A 274 20.03 18.88 4.53
N ALA A 275 20.29 17.82 5.29
CA ALA A 275 21.01 16.64 4.80
C ALA A 275 20.07 15.69 4.04
N GLY A 276 20.64 14.86 3.16
CA GLY A 276 19.91 13.82 2.44
C GLY A 276 20.77 12.59 2.16
N PHE A 277 20.13 11.56 1.60
CA PHE A 277 20.78 10.39 1.02
C PHE A 277 20.12 10.06 -0.32
N VAL A 278 20.82 9.31 -1.18
CA VAL A 278 20.31 8.89 -2.48
C VAL A 278 19.86 7.43 -2.39
N LEU A 279 18.56 7.18 -2.42
CA LEU A 279 17.98 5.86 -2.53
C LEU A 279 18.23 5.30 -3.93
N VAL A 280 18.89 4.14 -4.04
CA VAL A 280 19.04 3.39 -5.29
C VAL A 280 18.17 2.14 -5.23
N ASN A 281 17.18 2.04 -6.12
CA ASN A 281 16.18 0.96 -6.15
C ASN A 281 16.06 0.32 -7.53
N ASP A 282 15.56 -0.91 -7.57
CA ASP A 282 15.37 -1.73 -8.78
C ASP A 282 14.06 -1.41 -9.53
N HIS A 283 13.17 -0.62 -8.91
CA HIS A 283 11.92 -0.12 -9.46
C HIS A 283 11.60 1.28 -8.93
N ASP A 284 10.61 1.96 -9.49
CA ASP A 284 10.19 3.29 -9.04
C ASP A 284 9.72 3.23 -7.56
N PRO A 285 10.36 3.94 -6.62
CA PRO A 285 9.98 3.95 -5.20
C PRO A 285 8.72 4.81 -4.91
N LYS A 286 7.88 5.05 -5.91
CA LYS A 286 6.65 5.82 -5.79
C LYS A 286 5.71 5.37 -4.65
N PRO A 287 5.50 4.07 -4.36
CA PRO A 287 4.74 3.65 -3.17
C PRO A 287 5.32 4.17 -1.85
N LEU A 288 6.65 4.13 -1.73
CA LEU A 288 7.38 4.61 -0.55
C LEU A 288 7.25 6.12 -0.40
N ARG A 289 7.26 6.88 -1.51
CA ARG A 289 6.97 8.32 -1.48
C ARG A 289 5.60 8.61 -0.84
N TYR A 290 4.58 7.85 -1.23
CA TYR A 290 3.23 8.01 -0.66
C TYR A 290 3.18 7.66 0.83
N GLN A 291 3.98 6.69 1.25
CA GLN A 291 4.12 6.36 2.66
C GLN A 291 4.78 7.50 3.46
N PHE A 292 5.87 8.09 2.94
CA PHE A 292 6.50 9.28 3.52
C PHE A 292 5.53 10.48 3.60
N GLU A 293 4.74 10.72 2.55
CA GLU A 293 3.73 11.77 2.53
C GLU A 293 2.65 11.57 3.61
N ALA A 294 2.24 10.32 3.84
CA ALA A 294 1.22 9.98 4.82
C ALA A 294 1.75 10.05 6.27
N GLU A 295 2.99 9.59 6.51
CA GLU A 295 3.57 9.49 7.86
C GLU A 295 4.33 10.75 8.29
N HIS A 296 4.93 11.46 7.35
CA HIS A 296 5.85 12.56 7.60
C HIS A 296 5.56 13.78 6.71
N PRO A 297 4.30 14.26 6.63
CA PRO A 297 3.92 15.33 5.72
C PRO A 297 4.76 16.59 5.96
N GLY A 298 5.39 17.09 4.90
CA GLY A 298 6.23 18.29 4.92
C GLY A 298 7.56 18.16 5.68
N GLN A 299 7.93 16.98 6.17
CA GLN A 299 9.17 16.76 6.93
C GLN A 299 10.30 16.19 6.07
N PHE A 300 10.03 15.85 4.81
CA PHE A 300 11.00 15.29 3.88
C PHE A 300 11.02 16.05 2.54
N THR A 301 12.11 15.87 1.80
CA THR A 301 12.28 16.29 0.39
C THR A 301 12.43 15.03 -0.47
N TRP A 302 12.00 15.09 -1.73
CA TRP A 302 11.97 13.95 -2.64
C TRP A 302 12.29 14.37 -4.06
N ASP A 303 13.55 14.18 -4.46
CA ASP A 303 14.05 14.61 -5.77
C ASP A 303 14.47 13.41 -6.60
N TYR A 304 13.87 13.20 -7.77
CA TYR A 304 14.31 12.14 -8.69
C TYR A 304 15.65 12.55 -9.34
N ILE A 305 16.66 11.69 -9.18
CA ILE A 305 17.98 11.84 -9.82
C ILE A 305 18.02 11.00 -11.11
N GLU A 306 17.47 9.80 -11.08
CA GLU A 306 17.43 8.87 -12.22
C GLU A 306 16.11 8.09 -12.21
N ALA A 307 15.45 8.02 -13.37
CA ALA A 307 14.12 7.43 -13.52
C ALA A 307 14.12 6.23 -14.48
N GLY A 308 14.75 5.12 -14.08
CA GLY A 308 14.60 3.80 -14.72
C GLY A 308 15.02 3.71 -16.20
N PRO A 309 14.86 2.54 -16.84
CA PRO A 309 14.19 1.32 -16.38
C PRO A 309 15.09 0.33 -15.61
N GLN A 310 16.41 0.49 -15.61
CA GLN A 310 17.35 -0.47 -14.96
C GLN A 310 17.75 -0.07 -13.55
N THR A 311 17.70 1.22 -13.21
CA THR A 311 18.06 1.74 -11.89
C THR A 311 17.24 3.00 -11.64
N TRP A 312 16.70 3.13 -10.43
CA TRP A 312 15.96 4.30 -9.99
C TRP A 312 16.73 4.95 -8.85
N ARG A 313 17.05 6.24 -8.99
CA ARG A 313 17.78 7.02 -7.98
C ARG A 313 16.94 8.19 -7.52
N VAL A 314 16.69 8.27 -6.22
CA VAL A 314 15.89 9.34 -5.61
C VAL A 314 16.63 9.89 -4.42
N ARG A 315 16.82 11.21 -4.37
CA ARG A 315 17.32 11.90 -3.19
C ARG A 315 16.18 12.08 -2.19
N ILE A 316 16.37 11.55 -0.99
CA ILE A 316 15.46 11.73 0.15
C ILE A 316 16.20 12.54 1.20
N GLY A 317 15.66 13.69 1.60
CA GLY A 317 16.33 14.60 2.54
C GLY A 317 15.41 15.19 3.60
N ARG A 318 15.99 15.84 4.61
CA ARG A 318 15.26 16.70 5.55
C ARG A 318 15.36 18.17 5.12
N PRO A 319 14.27 18.94 5.16
CA PRO A 319 14.32 20.39 4.96
C PRO A 319 15.32 21.06 5.93
N LEU A 320 15.95 22.16 5.51
CA LEU A 320 16.79 22.97 6.39
C LEU A 320 15.94 23.51 7.56
N ALA A 321 16.49 23.44 8.78
CA ALA A 321 15.88 24.09 9.93
C ALA A 321 16.01 25.60 9.75
N VAL A 322 14.91 26.28 9.43
CA VAL A 322 14.88 27.74 9.45
C VAL A 322 14.98 28.17 10.92
N THR A 323 16.14 28.66 11.33
CA THR A 323 16.26 29.42 12.58
C THR A 323 15.53 30.74 12.39
N PRO A 324 14.54 31.09 13.23
CA PRO A 324 13.99 32.43 13.22
C PRO A 324 15.03 33.37 13.83
N SER A 325 15.80 34.05 12.98
CA SER A 325 16.62 35.19 13.41
C SER A 325 15.69 36.38 13.65
N GLY A 326 15.69 36.87 14.89
CA GLY A 326 14.63 37.73 15.41
C GLY A 326 14.77 39.23 15.17
N ALA A 327 13.64 39.88 15.47
CA ALA A 327 13.43 41.17 16.12
C ALA A 327 13.78 42.50 15.43
N GLY A 328 12.74 43.35 15.38
CA GLY A 328 12.73 44.81 15.27
C GLY A 328 11.53 45.25 14.40
N GLU A 329 10.61 46.12 14.78
CA GLU A 329 10.31 46.87 16.00
C GLU A 329 8.91 47.51 15.80
N THR A 330 8.32 47.98 16.89
CA THR A 330 6.94 48.50 17.08
C THR A 330 6.56 49.81 16.37
N GLY A 331 5.26 50.01 16.09
CA GLY A 331 4.66 51.36 16.06
C GLY A 331 3.24 51.50 15.48
N GLY A 332 2.28 51.91 16.33
CA GLY A 332 1.24 52.90 15.97
C GLY A 332 -0.19 52.40 15.69
N ALA A 333 -1.12 52.74 16.59
CA ALA A 333 -2.57 52.53 16.45
C ALA A 333 -3.26 53.69 15.69
N GLU A 334 -4.13 53.31 14.74
CA GLU A 334 -5.47 53.80 14.28
C GLU A 334 -5.85 55.32 14.32
N PRO A 335 -6.85 55.85 13.54
CA PRO A 335 -7.98 55.17 12.89
C PRO A 335 -8.50 55.69 11.50
N ALA A 336 -9.40 54.87 10.94
CA ALA A 336 -10.62 55.16 10.17
C ALA A 336 -10.62 55.97 8.85
N GLY A 337 -11.05 55.29 7.79
CA GLY A 337 -11.82 55.90 6.69
C GLY A 337 -11.51 55.30 5.33
N GLU A 338 -12.45 54.51 4.80
CA GLU A 338 -12.49 53.96 3.43
C GLU A 338 -11.46 52.86 3.13
N ASP A 339 -11.85 51.59 3.19
CA ASP A 339 -10.99 50.55 2.62
C ASP A 339 -11.79 49.40 2.02
N GLY A 340 -11.49 49.09 0.76
CA GLY A 340 -11.85 47.84 0.08
C GLY A 340 -11.12 46.70 0.79
N GLY A 341 -11.58 46.39 2.00
CA GLY A 341 -10.76 45.88 3.10
C GLY A 341 -9.99 44.64 2.73
N ARG A 342 -8.66 44.80 2.69
CA ARG A 342 -7.67 43.73 2.57
C ARG A 342 -8.03 42.61 3.54
N GLU A 343 -8.00 41.41 3.02
CA GLU A 343 -8.49 40.25 3.74
C GLU A 343 -7.46 39.80 4.77
N PRO A 344 -7.88 39.41 5.99
CA PRO A 344 -6.94 39.15 7.07
C PRO A 344 -6.02 37.99 6.69
N ASP A 345 -4.71 38.21 6.81
CA ASP A 345 -3.70 37.18 6.67
C ASP A 345 -3.62 36.36 7.97
N LEU A 346 -3.91 35.07 7.90
CA LEU A 346 -3.66 34.10 8.95
C LEU A 346 -2.39 33.32 8.62
N ASP A 347 -1.26 33.80 9.16
CA ASP A 347 0.01 33.10 9.02
C ASP A 347 0.09 31.93 10.00
N VAL A 348 -0.24 30.74 9.51
CA VAL A 348 -0.27 29.52 10.33
C VAL A 348 1.12 28.98 10.62
N ARG A 349 2.15 29.47 9.92
CA ARG A 349 3.55 29.10 10.16
C ARG A 349 3.98 29.49 11.57
N GLN A 350 3.45 30.61 12.07
CA GLN A 350 3.67 31.13 13.42
C GLN A 350 2.93 30.33 14.51
N LEU A 351 2.03 29.42 14.12
CA LEU A 351 1.28 28.59 15.06
C LEU A 351 1.92 27.20 15.17
N PRO A 352 1.92 26.59 16.37
CA PRO A 352 2.22 25.17 16.52
C PRO A 352 1.30 24.33 15.63
N HIS A 353 1.84 23.32 14.95
CA HIS A 353 1.10 22.54 13.94
C HIS A 353 -0.26 22.02 14.44
N TRP A 354 -0.34 21.57 15.69
CA TRP A 354 -1.57 21.07 16.34
C TRP A 354 -2.67 22.14 16.51
N ARG A 355 -2.34 23.43 16.44
CA ARG A 355 -3.32 24.54 16.49
C ARG A 355 -3.69 25.11 15.13
N ARG A 356 -2.93 24.80 14.08
CA ARG A 356 -3.12 25.42 12.75
C ARG A 356 -4.53 25.13 12.22
N HIS A 357 -4.97 23.89 12.29
CA HIS A 357 -6.32 23.51 11.85
C HIS A 357 -7.42 24.22 12.62
N ASP A 358 -7.39 24.17 13.95
CA ASP A 358 -8.41 24.82 14.78
C ASP A 358 -8.49 26.34 14.54
N ALA A 359 -7.34 27.00 14.36
CA ALA A 359 -7.27 28.43 14.04
C ALA A 359 -7.90 28.76 12.68
N ILE A 360 -7.63 27.97 11.64
CA ILE A 360 -8.17 28.21 10.29
C ILE A 360 -9.68 28.00 10.26
N PHE A 361 -10.18 26.91 10.86
CA PHE A 361 -11.63 26.65 10.91
C PHE A 361 -12.37 27.65 11.79
N THR A 362 -11.73 28.14 12.85
CA THR A 362 -12.29 29.21 13.68
C THR A 362 -12.34 30.53 12.91
N ALA A 363 -11.28 30.90 12.19
CA ALA A 363 -11.27 32.08 11.32
C ALA A 363 -12.35 31.98 10.24
N TYR A 364 -12.46 30.84 9.57
CA TYR A 364 -13.48 30.61 8.54
C TYR A 364 -14.92 30.71 9.07
N ARG A 365 -15.23 30.08 10.21
CA ARG A 365 -16.57 30.14 10.82
C ARG A 365 -16.97 31.57 11.21
N ALA A 366 -16.01 32.42 11.52
CA ALA A 366 -16.22 33.83 11.84
C ALA A 366 -16.45 34.71 10.59
N LEU A 367 -16.20 34.21 9.37
CA LEU A 367 -16.39 34.99 8.15
C LEU A 367 -17.87 35.26 7.86
N GLN A 368 -18.15 36.51 7.48
CA GLN A 368 -19.42 36.86 6.85
C GLN A 368 -19.46 36.31 5.39
N PRO A 369 -20.64 35.99 4.84
CA PRO A 369 -20.76 35.59 3.44
C PRO A 369 -20.14 36.63 2.49
N GLY A 370 -19.37 36.18 1.50
CA GLY A 370 -18.63 37.02 0.56
C GLY A 370 -17.28 37.54 1.07
N ARG A 371 -16.91 37.26 2.32
CA ARG A 371 -15.58 37.59 2.89
C ARG A 371 -14.70 36.35 2.94
N GLY A 372 -13.39 36.56 3.01
CA GLY A 372 -12.40 35.49 3.13
C GLY A 372 -11.28 35.79 4.10
N VAL A 373 -10.44 34.79 4.30
CA VAL A 373 -9.19 34.84 5.07
C VAL A 373 -8.07 34.31 4.18
N VAL A 374 -6.90 34.95 4.21
CA VAL A 374 -5.73 34.49 3.48
C VAL A 374 -4.86 33.66 4.42
N VAL A 375 -4.83 32.35 4.22
CA VAL A 375 -3.95 31.46 4.98
C VAL A 375 -2.57 31.47 4.35
N VAL A 376 -1.55 31.77 5.15
CA VAL A 376 -0.14 31.70 4.74
C VAL A 376 0.49 30.46 5.37
N ASN A 377 1.02 29.55 4.54
CA ASN A 377 1.59 28.28 4.95
C ASN A 377 2.96 28.03 4.29
N ASP A 378 3.76 27.15 4.87
CA ASP A 378 5.09 26.78 4.36
C ASP A 378 5.04 25.84 3.13
N HIS A 379 3.89 25.20 2.93
CA HIS A 379 3.63 24.22 1.87
C HIS A 379 2.18 24.35 1.39
N ASP A 380 1.87 23.76 0.23
CA ASP A 380 0.51 23.80 -0.32
C ASP A 380 -0.49 23.17 0.67
N PRO A 381 -1.48 23.93 1.19
CA PRO A 381 -2.50 23.40 2.08
C PRO A 381 -3.60 22.64 1.33
N LEU A 382 -3.27 21.96 0.22
CA LEU A 382 -4.21 21.17 -0.57
C LEU A 382 -4.98 20.10 0.26
N PRO A 383 -4.37 19.41 1.24
CA PRO A 383 -5.13 18.53 2.14
C PRO A 383 -6.26 19.25 2.88
N LEU A 384 -6.04 20.50 3.28
CA LEU A 384 -7.03 21.33 3.96
C LEU A 384 -8.18 21.68 3.02
N ARG A 385 -7.93 21.95 1.73
CA ARG A 385 -8.98 22.18 0.73
C ARG A 385 -9.96 21.01 0.66
N TYR A 386 -9.46 19.78 0.65
CA TYR A 386 -10.32 18.59 0.62
C TYR A 386 -11.17 18.47 1.88
N GLN A 387 -10.64 18.89 3.04
CA GLN A 387 -11.40 18.93 4.28
C GLN A 387 -12.52 19.97 4.22
N PHE A 388 -12.26 21.15 3.64
CA PHE A 388 -13.29 22.16 3.37
C PHE A 388 -14.36 21.67 2.39
N GLU A 389 -13.98 20.96 1.33
CA GLU A 389 -14.91 20.37 0.37
C GLU A 389 -15.86 19.36 1.04
N ALA A 390 -15.32 18.52 1.93
CA ALA A 390 -16.12 17.53 2.65
C ALA A 390 -17.07 18.14 3.69
N GLN A 391 -16.65 19.22 4.38
CA GLN A 391 -17.40 19.78 5.52
C GLN A 391 -18.27 21.00 5.15
N HIS A 392 -17.93 21.70 4.09
CA HIS A 392 -18.53 22.97 3.67
C HIS A 392 -18.86 23.01 2.18
N HIS A 393 -19.17 21.85 1.58
CA HIS A 393 -19.49 21.69 0.16
C HIS A 393 -20.42 22.80 -0.36
N GLY A 394 -19.98 23.52 -1.39
CA GLY A 394 -20.73 24.62 -2.02
C GLY A 394 -20.88 25.89 -1.18
N GLN A 395 -20.28 25.97 0.01
CA GLN A 395 -20.39 27.10 0.93
C GLN A 395 -19.10 27.92 1.08
N PHE A 396 -18.02 27.51 0.40
CA PHE A 396 -16.72 28.17 0.46
C PHE A 396 -16.14 28.39 -0.94
N THR A 397 -15.17 29.31 -1.04
CA THR A 397 -14.32 29.51 -2.22
C THR A 397 -12.86 29.29 -1.85
N TRP A 398 -12.04 28.93 -2.83
CA TRP A 398 -10.63 28.62 -2.63
C TRP A 398 -9.79 29.16 -3.78
N ASP A 399 -8.96 30.15 -3.47
CA ASP A 399 -8.16 30.86 -4.46
C ASP A 399 -6.69 30.86 -4.05
N TYR A 400 -5.81 30.40 -4.94
CA TYR A 400 -4.37 30.55 -4.75
C TYR A 400 -3.97 31.98 -5.07
N ILE A 401 -3.44 32.68 -4.07
CA ILE A 401 -2.86 34.02 -4.23
C ILE A 401 -1.38 33.91 -4.58
N GLU A 402 -0.67 33.00 -3.92
CA GLU A 402 0.74 32.72 -4.14
C GLU A 402 1.00 31.22 -4.01
N ALA A 403 1.70 30.65 -5.00
CA ALA A 403 2.10 29.25 -5.06
C ALA A 403 3.60 29.20 -5.38
N GLY A 404 4.43 28.96 -4.37
CA GLY A 404 5.88 28.95 -4.49
C GLY A 404 6.54 28.06 -3.44
N PRO A 405 7.81 27.66 -3.62
CA PRO A 405 8.42 26.55 -2.87
C PRO A 405 8.61 26.81 -1.36
N GLY A 406 8.45 28.05 -0.88
CA GLY A 406 8.62 28.40 0.54
C GLY A 406 7.49 29.24 1.16
N THR A 407 6.51 29.70 0.38
CA THR A 407 5.35 30.43 0.92
C THR A 407 4.15 30.19 0.03
N TRP A 408 3.08 29.70 0.63
CA TRP A 408 1.79 29.45 -0.01
C TRP A 408 0.76 30.36 0.61
N ARG A 409 0.16 31.24 -0.19
CA ARG A 409 -0.92 32.12 0.25
C ARG A 409 -2.20 31.66 -0.43
N VAL A 410 -3.12 31.16 0.38
CA VAL A 410 -4.42 30.69 -0.11
C VAL A 410 -5.52 31.49 0.53
N ARG A 411 -6.37 32.08 -0.29
CA ARG A 411 -7.60 32.70 0.12
C ARG A 411 -8.69 31.62 0.29
N ILE A 412 -9.29 31.59 1.48
CA ILE A 412 -10.48 30.79 1.79
C ILE A 412 -11.63 31.76 2.01
N GLY A 413 -12.59 31.79 1.08
CA GLY A 413 -13.77 32.64 1.14
C GLY A 413 -15.00 31.87 1.60
N ARG A 414 -15.98 32.57 2.19
CA ARG A 414 -17.32 32.04 2.43
C ARG A 414 -18.22 32.47 1.29
N ALA A 415 -18.89 31.53 0.62
CA ALA A 415 -19.74 31.84 -0.53
C ALA A 415 -20.92 32.77 -0.11
N THR A 416 -21.27 33.73 -0.97
CA THR A 416 -22.56 34.43 -0.85
C THR A 416 -23.65 33.47 -1.29
N ALA A 417 -24.63 33.24 -0.41
CA ALA A 417 -25.76 32.36 -0.67
C ALA A 417 -26.56 32.75 -1.93
#